data_AF-A0A9P0MPE3-F1
#
_entry.id   AF-A0A9P0MPE3-F1
#
_cell.length_a   1.000
_cell.length_b   1.000
_cell.length_c   1.000
_cell.angle_alpha   90.00
_cell.angle_beta   90.00
_cell.angle_gamma   90.00
#
_symmetry.space_group_name_H-M   'P 1'
#
loop_
_entity.id
_entity.type
_entity.pdbx_description
1 polymer ?
#
loop_
_entity_poly.entity_id
_entity_poly.type
_entity_poly.pdbx_seq_one_letter_code
_entity_poly.pdbx_strand_id
1 'polypeptide(L)'
;MSIMSWIPIPRTEKKPIEEEDPSIETLLYSGDENPLANWSKFVKAGYIKRVEDEEVREKVLELIGPCDSVWITTPKDMGEKIGTCFDWLFFIIKPFPYKELSIELQITQLKDMDSNSKTK
;
A
#
# COMPACT_ATOMS: atom_id res chain seq x y z
N MET A 1 -40.81 55.99 -9.02
CA MET A 1 -40.33 54.79 -9.74
C MET A 1 -38.88 54.56 -9.32
N SER A 2 -38.61 53.53 -8.52
CA SER A 2 -37.26 53.22 -8.02
C SER A 2 -36.65 52.17 -8.94
N ILE A 3 -35.61 52.55 -9.67
CA ILE A 3 -34.85 51.65 -10.55
C ILE A 3 -33.96 50.77 -9.68
N MET A 4 -34.31 49.48 -9.56
CA MET A 4 -33.40 48.49 -8.98
C MET A 4 -32.22 48.31 -9.93
N SER A 5 -31.06 48.82 -9.52
CA SER A 5 -29.80 48.58 -10.21
C SER A 5 -29.45 47.10 -10.16
N TRP A 6 -29.35 46.48 -11.34
CA TRP A 6 -28.89 45.11 -11.50
C TRP A 6 -27.40 45.05 -11.12
N ILE A 7 -27.07 44.35 -10.03
CA ILE A 7 -25.68 44.08 -9.64
C ILE A 7 -25.35 42.69 -10.20
N PRO A 8 -24.40 42.57 -11.16
CA PRO A 8 -23.96 41.26 -11.63
C PRO A 8 -23.31 40.52 -10.46
N ILE A 9 -23.88 39.36 -10.11
CA ILE A 9 -23.29 38.45 -9.14
C ILE A 9 -21.96 37.98 -9.74
N PRO A 10 -20.81 38.20 -9.08
CA PRO A 10 -19.54 37.71 -9.60
C PRO A 10 -19.64 36.20 -9.76
N ARG A 11 -19.42 35.72 -10.99
CA ARG A 11 -19.30 34.29 -11.26
C ARG A 11 -18.11 33.83 -10.42
N THR A 12 -18.35 33.06 -9.37
CA THR A 12 -17.27 32.40 -8.64
C THR A 12 -16.62 31.46 -9.64
N GLU A 13 -15.51 31.89 -10.22
CA GLU A 13 -14.61 30.97 -10.91
C GLU A 13 -14.28 29.91 -9.88
N LYS A 14 -14.79 28.70 -10.11
CA LYS A 14 -14.31 27.54 -9.37
C LYS A 14 -12.82 27.53 -9.64
N LYS A 15 -12.01 27.72 -8.58
CA LYS A 15 -10.57 27.49 -8.69
C LYS A 15 -10.41 26.12 -9.37
N PRO A 16 -9.52 26.00 -10.37
CA PRO A 16 -9.15 24.69 -10.88
C PRO A 16 -8.90 23.78 -9.68
N ILE A 17 -9.55 22.62 -9.64
CA ILE A 17 -9.17 21.59 -8.69
C ILE A 17 -7.72 21.32 -9.07
N GLU A 18 -6.79 21.70 -8.20
CA GLU A 18 -5.39 21.34 -8.36
C GLU A 18 -5.37 19.81 -8.33
N GLU A 19 -5.20 19.19 -9.50
CA GLU A 19 -4.94 17.74 -9.59
C GLU A 19 -3.65 17.53 -8.80
N GLU A 20 -3.76 17.01 -7.57
CA GLU A 20 -2.58 16.58 -6.83
C GLU A 20 -1.97 15.42 -7.63
N ASP A 21 -0.71 15.60 -8.04
CA ASP A 21 0.04 14.54 -8.70
C ASP A 21 0.02 13.29 -7.82
N PRO A 22 -0.22 12.10 -8.39
CA PRO A 22 -0.26 10.87 -7.61
C PRO A 22 1.07 10.66 -6.90
N SER A 23 1.04 10.72 -5.57
CA SER A 23 2.21 10.51 -4.72
C SER A 23 2.50 9.01 -4.57
N ILE A 24 3.78 8.63 -4.62
CA ILE A 24 4.21 7.25 -4.39
C ILE A 24 4.25 6.99 -2.87
N GLU A 25 3.42 6.08 -2.40
CA GLU A 25 3.47 5.58 -1.03
C GLU A 25 4.29 4.28 -0.95
N THR A 26 5.24 4.22 -0.02
CA THR A 26 6.11 3.05 0.16
C THR A 26 5.66 2.23 1.36
N LEU A 27 5.18 0.99 1.11
CA LEU A 27 4.70 0.08 2.16
C LEU A 27 5.80 -0.73 2.85
N LEU A 28 6.89 -1.01 2.11
CA LEU A 28 8.03 -1.77 2.60
C LEU A 28 9.28 -1.27 1.88
N TYR A 29 10.23 -0.75 2.66
CA TYR A 29 11.55 -0.38 2.14
C TYR A 29 12.64 -1.12 2.89
N SER A 30 13.41 -1.92 2.17
CA SER A 30 14.50 -2.72 2.73
C SER A 30 15.71 -1.92 3.20
N GLY A 31 15.71 -0.58 3.13
CA GLY A 31 16.72 0.28 3.76
C GLY A 31 16.35 0.85 5.15
N ASP A 32 15.08 0.82 5.55
CA ASP A 32 14.60 1.42 6.81
C ASP A 32 15.23 0.83 8.08
N GLU A 33 15.27 1.53 9.21
CA GLU A 33 15.80 0.94 10.45
C GLU A 33 15.07 -0.37 10.84
N ASN A 34 13.74 -0.39 10.71
CA ASN A 34 12.89 -1.55 10.95
C ASN A 34 11.89 -1.77 9.79
N PRO A 35 12.30 -2.43 8.69
CA PRO A 35 11.50 -2.54 7.46
C PRO A 35 10.22 -3.37 7.64
N LEU A 36 10.18 -4.22 8.66
CA LEU A 36 9.05 -5.09 8.97
C LEU A 36 8.27 -4.60 10.21
N ALA A 37 8.37 -3.31 10.55
CA ALA A 37 7.69 -2.76 11.74
C ALA A 37 6.18 -3.03 11.73
N ASN A 38 5.54 -2.83 10.57
CA ASN A 38 4.10 -3.00 10.33
C ASN A 38 3.77 -4.34 9.65
N TRP A 39 4.73 -5.26 9.57
CA TRP A 39 4.59 -6.55 8.91
C TRP A 39 4.72 -7.69 9.92
N SER A 40 3.90 -8.71 9.76
CA SER A 40 4.06 -9.98 10.45
C SER A 40 4.98 -10.89 9.65
N LYS A 41 5.74 -11.74 10.34
CA LYS A 41 6.68 -12.67 9.72
C LYS A 41 6.56 -14.07 10.32
N PHE A 42 6.68 -15.08 9.48
CA PHE A 42 6.71 -16.48 9.89
C PHE A 42 7.93 -17.18 9.29
N VAL A 43 8.63 -17.96 10.12
CA VAL A 43 9.82 -18.73 9.72
C VAL A 43 9.80 -20.08 10.44
N LYS A 44 9.59 -21.15 9.68
CA LYS A 44 9.66 -22.54 10.15
C LYS A 44 10.91 -23.27 9.65
N ALA A 45 11.19 -23.17 8.35
CA ALA A 45 12.32 -23.84 7.70
C ALA A 45 12.96 -22.89 6.67
N GLY A 46 13.99 -22.16 7.09
CA GLY A 46 14.62 -21.12 6.29
C GLY A 46 15.01 -19.91 7.12
N TYR A 47 15.04 -18.73 6.50
CA TYR A 47 15.32 -17.47 7.19
C TYR A 47 14.75 -16.25 6.46
N ILE A 48 14.68 -15.16 7.20
CA ILE A 48 14.47 -13.81 6.67
C ILE A 48 15.64 -12.95 7.16
N LYS A 49 16.40 -12.36 6.25
CA LYS A 49 17.58 -11.57 6.57
C LYS A 49 17.64 -10.32 5.72
N ARG A 50 18.33 -9.31 6.23
CA ARG A 50 18.72 -8.14 5.46
C ARG A 50 20.17 -8.34 5.00
N VAL A 51 20.41 -8.24 3.70
CA VAL A 51 21.72 -8.47 3.08
C VAL A 51 22.01 -7.35 2.10
N GLU A 52 23.29 -7.08 1.83
CA GLU A 52 23.69 -6.17 0.75
C GLU A 52 23.63 -6.94 -0.57
N ASP A 53 22.91 -6.42 -1.56
CA ASP A 53 22.89 -6.96 -2.93
C ASP A 53 23.86 -6.17 -3.80
N GLU A 54 24.75 -6.85 -4.53
CA GLU A 54 25.81 -6.20 -5.32
C GLU A 54 25.28 -5.45 -6.56
N GLU A 55 24.16 -5.91 -7.12
CA GLU A 55 23.56 -5.33 -8.33
C GLU A 55 22.80 -4.06 -7.98
N VAL A 56 22.02 -4.09 -6.90
CA VAL A 56 21.28 -2.92 -6.39
C VAL A 56 22.19 -1.99 -5.59
N ARG A 57 23.29 -2.51 -5.03
CA ARG A 57 24.23 -1.81 -4.13
C ARG A 57 23.59 -1.24 -2.87
N GLU A 58 22.52 -1.87 -2.42
CA GLU A 58 21.75 -1.48 -1.25
C GLU A 58 21.33 -2.71 -0.45
N LYS A 59 20.81 -2.45 0.76
CA LYS A 59 20.27 -3.53 1.59
C LYS A 59 18.92 -4.00 1.04
N VAL A 60 18.83 -5.30 0.77
CA VAL A 60 17.60 -5.98 0.36
C VAL A 60 17.10 -6.89 1.47
N LEU A 61 15.79 -7.17 1.47
CA LEU A 61 15.17 -8.13 2.37
C LEU A 61 15.11 -9.49 1.67
N GLU A 62 15.94 -10.42 2.10
CA GLU A 62 16.04 -11.77 1.56
C GLU A 62 15.19 -12.75 2.38
N LEU A 63 14.24 -13.42 1.71
CA LEU A 63 13.41 -14.48 2.28
C LEU A 63 13.79 -15.80 1.61
N ILE A 64 14.32 -16.74 2.38
CA ILE A 64 14.71 -18.06 1.89
C ILE A 64 13.97 -19.14 2.65
N GLY A 65 13.22 -19.95 1.93
CA GLY A 65 12.56 -21.17 2.42
C GLY A 65 11.41 -21.54 1.48
N PRO A 66 10.74 -22.68 1.72
CA PRO A 66 9.47 -22.99 1.05
C PRO A 66 8.39 -21.95 1.39
N CYS A 67 7.47 -21.66 0.47
CA CYS A 67 6.42 -20.64 0.67
C CYS A 67 5.49 -20.91 1.86
N ASP A 68 5.27 -22.19 2.22
CA ASP A 68 4.48 -22.60 3.39
C ASP A 68 5.22 -22.42 4.73
N SER A 69 6.52 -22.13 4.66
CA SER A 69 7.44 -22.15 5.79
C SER A 69 8.08 -20.79 6.05
N VAL A 70 8.18 -19.91 5.05
CA VAL A 70 8.75 -18.57 5.17
C VAL A 70 7.91 -17.56 4.41
N TRP A 71 7.30 -16.62 5.13
CA TRP A 71 6.51 -15.55 4.53
C TRP A 71 6.45 -14.31 5.43
N ILE A 72 6.09 -13.19 4.82
CA ILE A 72 5.71 -11.95 5.49
C ILE A 72 4.32 -11.55 5.04
N THR A 73 3.56 -10.91 5.91
CA THR A 73 2.23 -10.39 5.59
C THR A 73 2.02 -9.03 6.22
N THR A 74 1.14 -8.24 5.63
CA THR A 74 0.73 -6.94 6.12
C THR A 74 -0.79 -6.81 5.94
N PRO A 75 -1.51 -6.15 6.86
CA PRO A 75 -1.02 -5.56 8.11
C PRO A 75 -0.55 -6.61 9.14
N LYS A 76 0.21 -6.15 10.13
CA LYS A 76 0.80 -7.02 11.15
C LYS A 76 -0.23 -7.84 11.91
N ASP A 77 -1.35 -7.21 12.27
CA ASP A 77 -2.41 -7.84 13.05
C ASP A 77 -3.52 -8.39 12.14
N MET A 78 -3.95 -9.61 12.43
CA MET A 78 -5.01 -10.26 11.65
C MET A 78 -6.33 -9.51 11.79
N GLY A 79 -6.96 -9.21 10.65
CA GLY A 79 -8.26 -8.52 10.59
C GLY A 79 -8.15 -7.01 10.35
N GLU A 80 -6.95 -6.43 10.46
CA GLU A 80 -6.71 -5.09 9.94
C GLU A 80 -6.66 -5.10 8.41
N LYS A 81 -6.95 -3.96 7.79
CA LYS A 81 -6.81 -3.75 6.35
C LYS A 81 -5.97 -2.50 6.15
N ILE A 82 -5.08 -2.51 5.16
CA ILE A 82 -4.47 -1.27 4.68
C ILE A 82 -5.59 -0.50 3.98
N GLY A 83 -6.12 0.52 4.66
CA GLY A 83 -7.35 1.24 4.30
C GLY A 83 -7.20 2.25 3.17
N THR A 84 -6.19 2.09 2.31
CA THR A 84 -5.89 3.03 1.23
C THR A 84 -6.28 2.42 -0.12
N CYS A 85 -6.85 3.26 -0.98
CA CYS A 85 -7.22 2.87 -2.33
C CYS A 85 -6.05 3.27 -3.23
N PHE A 86 -5.17 2.31 -3.55
CA PHE A 86 -4.10 2.55 -4.51
C PHE A 86 -4.61 2.28 -5.92
N ASP A 87 -4.46 3.26 -6.82
CA ASP A 87 -4.74 3.04 -8.25
C ASP A 87 -3.69 2.10 -8.88
N TRP A 88 -2.45 2.13 -8.37
CA TRP A 88 -1.34 1.31 -8.85
C TRP A 88 -0.56 0.69 -7.68
N LEU A 89 -0.13 -0.55 -7.86
CA LEU A 89 0.71 -1.28 -6.92
C LEU A 89 1.97 -1.78 -7.64
N PHE A 90 3.13 -1.47 -7.07
CA PHE A 90 4.43 -1.81 -7.64
C PHE A 90 5.23 -2.69 -6.68
N PHE A 91 5.91 -3.69 -7.23
CA PHE A 91 6.87 -4.52 -6.52
C PHE A 91 8.21 -4.52 -7.26
N ILE A 92 9.31 -4.40 -6.51
CA ILE A 92 10.66 -4.63 -7.02
C ILE A 92 11.17 -5.88 -6.34
N ILE A 93 11.21 -6.99 -7.07
CA ILE A 93 11.56 -8.31 -6.53
C ILE A 93 12.59 -8.96 -7.45
N LYS A 94 13.62 -9.56 -6.85
CA LYS A 94 14.62 -10.40 -7.51
C LYS A 94 14.31 -11.87 -7.19
N PRO A 95 13.59 -12.61 -8.05
CA PRO A 95 13.24 -14.00 -7.79
C PRO A 95 14.46 -14.91 -7.92
N PHE A 96 14.53 -15.96 -7.10
CA PHE A 96 15.53 -17.01 -7.27
C PHE A 96 15.06 -18.01 -8.34
N PRO A 97 15.88 -18.35 -9.36
CA PRO A 97 15.44 -19.19 -10.48
C PRO A 97 14.91 -20.58 -10.10
N TYR A 98 15.33 -21.11 -8.94
CA TYR A 98 15.00 -22.47 -8.49
C TYR A 98 14.05 -22.49 -7.28
N LYS A 99 13.48 -21.35 -6.90
CA LYS A 99 12.55 -21.25 -5.77
C LYS A 99 11.23 -20.67 -6.25
N GLU A 100 10.16 -21.14 -5.64
CA GLU A 100 8.84 -20.59 -5.88
C GLU A 100 8.70 -19.23 -5.19
N LEU A 101 8.10 -18.28 -5.90
CA LEU A 101 7.65 -17.00 -5.36
C LEU A 101 6.14 -16.95 -5.52
N SER A 102 5.42 -16.73 -4.42
CA SER A 102 3.98 -16.50 -4.41
C SER A 102 3.68 -15.18 -3.71
N ILE A 103 2.77 -14.40 -4.30
CA ILE A 103 2.30 -13.12 -3.77
C ILE A 103 0.78 -13.15 -3.80
N GLU A 104 0.15 -12.95 -2.64
CA GLU A 104 -1.30 -12.89 -2.50
C GLU A 104 -1.73 -11.47 -2.15
N LEU A 105 -2.78 -10.98 -2.80
CA LEU A 105 -3.35 -9.65 -2.60
C LEU A 105 -4.86 -9.76 -2.41
N GLN A 106 -5.35 -9.23 -1.31
CA GLN A 106 -6.78 -9.18 -1.02
C GLN A 106 -7.33 -7.76 -1.28
N ILE A 107 -8.21 -7.63 -2.26
CA ILE A 107 -8.86 -6.37 -2.63
C ILE A 107 -10.33 -6.41 -2.17
N THR A 108 -10.78 -5.38 -1.46
CA THR A 108 -12.20 -5.23 -1.05
C THR A 108 -12.82 -4.04 -1.79
N GLN A 109 -14.05 -4.19 -2.30
CA GLN A 109 -14.79 -3.05 -2.86
C GLN A 109 -15.41 -2.22 -1.74
N LEU A 110 -15.28 -0.90 -1.82
CA LEU A 110 -15.79 0.03 -0.80
C LEU A 110 -17.33 0.07 -0.67
N LYS A 111 -18.08 -0.61 -1.55
CA LYS A 111 -19.55 -0.64 -1.49
C LYS A 111 -20.13 -1.52 -0.38
N ASP A 112 -19.32 -2.43 0.18
CA ASP A 112 -19.82 -3.45 1.11
C ASP A 112 -19.72 -3.08 2.59
N MET A 113 -19.14 -1.91 2.95
CA MET A 113 -19.01 -1.50 4.35
C MET A 113 -20.23 -0.77 4.94
N ASP A 114 -21.22 -0.39 4.12
CA ASP A 114 -22.45 0.29 4.60
C ASP A 114 -23.62 -0.67 4.91
N SER A 115 -23.49 -1.96 4.63
CA SER A 115 -24.60 -2.92 4.80
C SER A 115 -24.70 -3.55 6.19
N ASN A 116 -23.70 -3.37 7.08
CA ASN A 116 -23.68 -4.01 8.39
C ASN A 116 -23.83 -3.06 9.60
N SER A 117 -24.11 -1.77 9.38
CA SER A 117 -24.34 -0.80 10.47
C SER A 117 -25.81 -0.53 10.78
N LYS A 118 -26.75 -1.24 10.13
CA LYS A 118 -28.20 -1.12 10.37
C LYS A 118 -28.85 -2.41 10.85
N THR A 119 -28.25 -3.15 11.79
CA THR A 119 -29.03 -4.03 12.67
C THR A 119 -28.33 -4.25 14.02
N LYS A 120 -28.53 -3.32 14.97
CA LYS A 120 -28.69 -3.66 16.38
C LYS A 120 -29.34 -2.53 17.15
#